data_AF-A0A955WX65-F1
#
_entry.id   AF-A0A955WX65-F1
#
_cell.length_a   1.000
_cell.length_b   1.000
_cell.length_c   1.000
_cell.angle_alpha   90.00
_cell.angle_beta   90.00
_cell.angle_gamma   90.00
#
_symmetry.space_group_name_H-M   'P 1'
#
loop_
_entity.id
_entity.type
_entity.pdbx_description
1 polymer ?
#
loop_
_entity_poly.entity_id
_entity_poly.type
_entity_poly.pdbx_seq_one_letter_code
_entity_poly.pdbx_strand_id
1 'polypeptide(L)'
;MSNDPNDGQPTDAELLLDDGDEDEDGLEDESGSPYALDRVKRAGSGDDLLRADGFTLYLAEIRNYPLLSREEELEVATAYFEDGDKAAGRRLVTGNLRLVVKIALEYRRAWV
;
A
#
# COMPACT_ATOMS: atom_id res chain seq x y z
N MET A 1 -32.46 -3.17 37.42
CA MET A 1 -31.74 -4.23 36.68
C MET A 1 -32.07 -4.03 35.22
N SER A 2 -31.32 -3.16 34.53
CA SER A 2 -31.46 -2.98 33.08
C SER A 2 -30.58 -4.03 32.42
N ASN A 3 -31.18 -4.90 31.62
CA ASN A 3 -30.47 -5.89 30.83
C ASN A 3 -30.23 -5.26 29.45
N ASP A 4 -29.06 -4.67 29.27
CA ASP A 4 -28.61 -4.17 27.97
C ASP A 4 -28.23 -5.38 27.10
N PRO A 5 -28.78 -5.56 25.88
CA PRO A 5 -28.51 -6.75 25.09
C PRO A 5 -27.14 -6.76 24.41
N ASN A 6 -26.30 -5.74 24.61
CA ASN A 6 -25.02 -5.59 23.93
C ASN A 6 -23.81 -5.68 24.86
N ASP A 7 -23.86 -6.62 25.81
CA ASP A 7 -22.71 -6.93 26.68
C ASP A 7 -22.04 -8.21 26.16
N GLY A 8 -21.09 -8.05 25.23
CA GLY A 8 -20.22 -9.16 24.80
C GLY A 8 -19.97 -9.33 23.29
N GLN A 9 -20.37 -8.39 22.43
CA GLN A 9 -19.84 -8.38 21.06
C GLN A 9 -18.68 -7.37 21.00
N PRO A 10 -17.46 -7.81 20.63
CA PRO A 10 -16.34 -6.90 20.44
C PRO A 10 -16.72 -5.88 19.38
N THR A 11 -16.42 -4.61 19.64
CA THR A 11 -16.62 -3.57 18.62
C THR A 11 -15.69 -3.86 17.44
N ASP A 12 -16.08 -3.49 16.22
CA ASP A 12 -15.25 -3.68 15.02
C ASP A 12 -13.83 -3.08 15.15
N ALA A 13 -13.63 -2.16 16.10
CA ALA A 13 -12.34 -1.58 16.45
C ALA A 13 -11.46 -2.48 17.36
N GLU A 14 -12.05 -3.38 18.15
CA GLU A 14 -11.33 -4.35 18.98
C GLU A 14 -10.88 -5.59 18.18
N LEU A 15 -11.53 -5.87 17.04
CA LEU A 15 -11.11 -6.94 16.14
C LEU A 15 -9.81 -6.63 15.36
N LEU A 16 -9.33 -5.39 15.44
CA LEU A 16 -8.17 -4.88 14.70
C LEU A 16 -6.89 -4.77 15.55
N LEU A 17 -6.95 -5.15 16.82
CA LEU A 17 -5.81 -5.22 17.72
C LEU A 17 -5.69 -6.65 18.27
N ASP A 18 -5.45 -7.59 17.38
CA ASP A 18 -4.92 -8.90 17.77
C ASP A 18 -3.39 -8.79 17.74
N ASP A 19 -2.79 -8.84 18.94
CA ASP A 19 -1.34 -8.85 19.20
C ASP A 19 -0.71 -10.19 18.76
N GLY A 20 -0.88 -10.54 17.48
CA GLY A 20 -0.25 -11.67 16.84
C GLY A 20 1.15 -11.31 16.33
N ASP A 21 2.13 -11.28 17.24
CA ASP A 21 3.55 -11.42 16.89
C ASP A 21 3.78 -12.83 16.32
N GLU A 22 3.67 -13.04 15.01
CA GLU A 22 4.26 -14.21 14.35
C GLU A 22 4.85 -13.82 12.98
N ASP A 23 6.13 -13.42 13.03
CA ASP A 23 7.13 -13.50 11.95
C ASP A 23 6.62 -13.13 10.53
N GLU A 24 6.60 -11.83 10.20
CA GLU A 24 6.85 -11.47 8.79
C GLU A 24 8.23 -12.00 8.45
N ASP A 25 8.34 -13.04 7.61
CA ASP A 25 9.58 -13.34 6.94
C ASP A 25 9.90 -12.13 6.06
N GLY A 26 10.70 -11.24 6.64
CA GLY A 26 11.23 -10.06 5.98
C GLY A 26 11.90 -10.52 4.71
N LEU A 27 11.19 -10.41 3.59
CA LEU A 27 11.76 -10.50 2.26
C LEU A 27 12.54 -9.21 2.02
N GLU A 28 13.58 -8.99 2.82
CA GLU A 28 14.65 -8.07 2.53
C GLU A 28 15.34 -8.62 1.29
N ASP A 29 14.96 -8.07 0.14
CA ASP A 29 15.74 -8.27 -1.06
C ASP A 29 17.09 -7.57 -0.92
N GLU A 30 18.07 -7.94 -1.74
CA GLU A 30 19.40 -7.30 -1.73
C GLU A 30 19.36 -5.80 -2.06
N SER A 31 18.19 -5.26 -2.44
CA SER A 31 17.97 -3.83 -2.65
C SER A 31 17.41 -3.09 -1.42
N GLY A 32 17.02 -3.83 -0.36
CA GLY A 32 16.40 -3.27 0.83
C GLY A 32 15.02 -2.65 0.58
N SER A 33 14.36 -2.99 -0.54
CA SER A 33 13.07 -2.39 -0.89
C SER A 33 11.93 -3.22 -0.29
N PRO A 34 11.06 -2.65 0.55
CA PRO A 34 9.89 -3.35 1.11
C PRO A 34 8.84 -3.73 0.05
N TYR A 35 9.04 -3.34 -1.22
CA TYR A 35 8.06 -3.41 -2.28
C TYR A 35 8.58 -4.22 -3.48
N ALA A 36 8.01 -5.41 -3.64
CA ALA A 36 8.26 -6.35 -4.74
C ALA A 36 8.22 -5.77 -6.17
N LEU A 37 7.53 -4.64 -6.36
CA LEU A 37 7.35 -3.97 -7.65
C LEU A 37 8.63 -3.37 -8.24
N ASP A 38 9.63 -3.10 -7.41
CA ASP A 38 10.91 -2.55 -7.89
C ASP A 38 11.75 -3.57 -8.69
N ARG A 39 11.46 -4.87 -8.54
CA ARG A 39 12.20 -5.96 -9.21
C ARG A 39 12.06 -5.97 -10.73
N VAL A 40 11.01 -5.37 -11.30
CA VAL A 40 10.70 -5.42 -12.75
C VAL A 40 11.70 -4.59 -13.59
N LYS A 41 12.62 -3.84 -12.97
CA LYS A 41 13.60 -2.96 -13.65
C LYS A 41 14.50 -3.65 -14.68
N ARG A 42 14.68 -4.98 -14.63
CA ARG A 42 15.67 -5.69 -15.46
C ARG A 42 15.13 -6.40 -16.71
N ALA A 43 13.82 -6.47 -16.92
CA ALA A 43 13.26 -7.46 -17.85
C ALA A 43 12.75 -6.94 -19.21
N GLY A 44 12.71 -5.64 -19.52
CA GLY A 44 12.04 -5.18 -20.75
C GLY A 44 12.77 -4.08 -21.51
N SER A 45 13.23 -4.40 -22.72
CA SER A 45 13.47 -3.40 -23.78
C SER A 45 12.15 -2.66 -24.06
N GLY A 46 12.19 -1.40 -24.51
CA GLY A 46 10.99 -0.58 -24.74
C GLY A 46 9.92 -1.21 -25.66
N ASP A 47 10.32 -2.21 -26.46
CA ASP A 47 9.45 -2.98 -27.35
C ASP A 47 8.60 -4.06 -26.62
N ASP A 48 9.04 -4.52 -25.44
CA ASP A 48 8.33 -5.51 -24.62
C ASP A 48 7.14 -4.90 -23.87
N LEU A 49 7.21 -3.60 -23.54
CA LEU A 49 6.11 -2.86 -22.92
C LEU A 49 4.91 -2.73 -23.88
N LEU A 50 5.14 -2.65 -25.19
CA LEU A 50 4.07 -2.59 -26.20
C LEU A 50 3.33 -3.93 -26.38
N ARG A 51 3.93 -5.04 -25.92
CA ARG A 51 3.30 -6.38 -25.85
C ARG A 51 2.85 -6.76 -24.44
N ALA A 52 3.15 -5.93 -23.45
CA ALA A 52 2.89 -6.24 -22.05
C ALA A 52 1.40 -6.14 -21.70
N ASP A 53 0.96 -7.03 -20.81
CA ASP A 53 -0.37 -6.98 -20.21
C ASP A 53 -0.61 -5.60 -19.55
N GLY A 54 -1.87 -5.13 -19.56
CA GLY A 54 -2.25 -3.83 -19.01
C GLY A 54 -1.87 -3.69 -17.53
N PHE A 55 -1.86 -4.80 -16.79
CA PHE A 55 -1.35 -4.83 -15.42
C PHE A 55 0.15 -4.53 -15.35
N THR A 56 0.97 -5.13 -16.21
CA THR A 56 2.42 -4.87 -16.25
C THR A 56 2.73 -3.41 -16.59
N LEU A 57 1.98 -2.81 -17.52
CA LEU A 57 2.11 -1.38 -17.83
C LEU A 57 1.78 -0.50 -16.64
N TYR A 58 0.70 -0.81 -15.91
CA TYR A 58 0.33 -0.10 -14.69
C TYR A 58 1.44 -0.19 -13.63
N LEU A 59 2.02 -1.37 -13.40
CA LEU A 59 3.12 -1.53 -12.43
C LEU A 59 4.37 -0.73 -12.82
N ALA A 60 4.67 -0.64 -14.11
CA ALA A 60 5.79 0.18 -14.60
C ALA A 60 5.55 1.67 -14.37
N GLU A 61 4.32 2.15 -14.59
CA GLU A 61 3.94 3.55 -14.41
C GLU A 61 3.99 3.99 -12.95
N ILE A 62 3.42 3.21 -12.03
CA ILE A 62 3.36 3.61 -10.62
C ILE A 62 4.73 3.70 -9.93
N ARG A 63 5.75 3.05 -10.51
CA ARG A 63 7.14 3.13 -10.02
C ARG A 63 7.77 4.50 -10.29
N ASN A 64 7.22 5.29 -11.21
CA ASN A 64 7.72 6.63 -11.50
C ASN A 64 7.35 7.65 -10.42
N TYR A 65 6.41 7.30 -9.52
CA TYR A 65 6.08 8.14 -8.37
C TYR A 65 7.05 7.88 -7.22
N PRO A 66 7.67 8.94 -6.64
CA PRO A 66 8.57 8.78 -5.51
C PRO A 66 7.80 8.33 -4.27
N LEU A 67 8.46 7.50 -3.45
CA LEU A 67 7.96 7.17 -2.11
C LEU A 67 8.04 8.41 -1.22
N LEU A 68 7.09 8.52 -0.31
CA LEU A 68 7.07 9.58 0.70
C LEU A 68 7.70 9.05 1.99
N SER A 69 8.51 9.87 2.65
CA SER A 69 8.89 9.61 4.04
C SER A 69 7.68 9.83 4.95
N ARG A 70 7.75 9.31 6.18
CA ARG A 70 6.68 9.49 7.17
C ARG A 70 6.39 10.98 7.44
N GLU A 71 7.44 11.80 7.51
CA GLU A 71 7.32 13.25 7.70
C GLU A 71 6.64 13.90 6.51
N GLU A 72 7.02 13.53 5.28
CA GLU A 72 6.41 14.06 4.06
C GLU A 72 4.93 13.68 3.95
N GLU A 73 4.56 12.45 4.33
CA GLU A 73 3.17 12.02 4.36
C GLU A 73 2.33 12.85 5.30
N LEU A 74 2.84 13.12 6.51
CA LEU A 74 2.16 13.96 7.49
C LEU A 74 1.95 15.37 6.94
N GLU A 75 2.97 15.95 6.31
CA GLU A 75 2.92 17.29 5.73
C GLU A 75 1.85 17.38 4.63
N VAL A 76 1.88 16.49 3.63
CA VAL A 76 0.92 16.53 2.51
C VAL A 76 -0.49 16.15 2.96
N ALA A 77 -0.64 15.27 3.95
CA ALA A 77 -1.94 14.93 4.52
C ALA A 77 -2.55 16.11 5.26
N THR A 78 -1.75 16.83 6.06
CA THR A 78 -2.18 18.02 6.79
C THR A 78 -2.60 19.13 5.82
N ALA A 79 -1.76 19.44 4.83
CA ALA A 79 -2.07 20.44 3.81
C ALA A 79 -3.33 20.10 3.00
N TYR A 80 -3.57 18.82 2.69
CA TYR A 80 -4.80 18.41 2.02
C TYR A 80 -6.03 18.56 2.94
N PHE A 81 -5.91 18.19 4.21
CA PHE A 81 -7.02 18.20 5.17
C PHE A 81 -7.41 19.62 5.61
N GLU A 82 -6.42 20.46 5.92
CA GLU A 82 -6.65 21.80 6.46
C GLU A 82 -6.90 22.84 5.35
N ASP A 83 -6.06 22.84 4.32
CA ASP A 83 -6.09 23.87 3.28
C ASP A 83 -6.84 23.42 2.01
N GLY A 84 -7.24 22.14 1.93
CA GLY A 84 -7.88 21.57 0.75
C GLY A 84 -6.93 21.48 -0.46
N ASP A 85 -5.61 21.42 -0.23
CA ASP A 85 -4.62 21.40 -1.30
C ASP A 85 -4.70 20.10 -2.13
N LYS A 86 -5.37 20.19 -3.28
CA LYS A 86 -5.52 19.07 -4.23
C LYS A 86 -4.18 18.53 -4.74
N ALA A 87 -3.14 19.35 -4.82
CA ALA A 87 -1.81 18.89 -5.23
C ALA A 87 -1.19 17.99 -4.15
N ALA A 88 -1.32 18.38 -2.87
CA ALA A 88 -0.92 17.56 -1.74
C ALA A 88 -1.69 16.23 -1.69
N GLY A 89 -3.03 16.28 -1.88
CA GLY A 89 -3.85 15.07 -1.98
C GLY A 89 -3.44 14.14 -3.14
N ARG A 90 -3.14 14.71 -4.32
CA ARG A 90 -2.61 13.91 -5.45
C ARG A 90 -1.28 13.26 -5.08
N ARG A 91 -0.36 14.00 -4.46
CA ARG A 91 0.95 13.49 -4.05
C ARG A 91 0.79 12.32 -3.07
N LEU A 92 -0.06 12.48 -2.05
CA LEU A 92 -0.37 11.46 -1.07
C LEU A 92 -0.89 10.17 -1.71
N VAL A 93 -1.86 10.27 -2.63
CA VAL A 93 -2.41 9.13 -3.36
C VAL A 93 -1.33 8.46 -4.22
N THR A 94 -0.59 9.24 -5.02
CA THR A 94 0.41 8.68 -5.95
C THR A 94 1.59 8.02 -5.24
N GLY A 95 2.03 8.56 -4.09
CA GLY A 95 3.11 7.97 -3.28
C GLY A 95 2.74 6.61 -2.67
N ASN A 96 1.44 6.35 -2.47
CA ASN A 96 0.92 5.15 -1.82
C ASN A 96 0.39 4.07 -2.78
N LEU A 97 0.45 4.26 -4.10
CA LEU A 97 -0.07 3.28 -5.07
C LEU A 97 0.61 1.91 -4.97
N ARG A 98 1.90 1.89 -4.61
CA ARG A 98 2.68 0.66 -4.46
C ARG A 98 2.21 -0.19 -3.29
N LEU A 99 1.77 0.46 -2.20
CA LEU A 99 1.21 -0.20 -1.02
C LEU A 99 -0.10 -0.92 -1.35
N VAL A 100 -1.01 -0.24 -2.06
CA VAL A 100 -2.29 -0.84 -2.49
C VAL A 100 -2.07 -2.12 -3.29
N VAL A 101 -1.12 -2.11 -4.22
CA VAL A 101 -0.80 -3.30 -5.02
C VAL A 101 -0.19 -4.41 -4.17
N LYS A 102 0.68 -4.09 -3.21
CA LYS A 102 1.24 -5.07 -2.27
C LYS A 102 0.11 -5.82 -1.54
N ILE A 103 -0.79 -5.08 -0.90
CA ILE A 103 -1.93 -5.63 -0.16
C ILE A 103 -2.81 -6.47 -1.10
N ALA A 104 -3.16 -5.97 -2.28
CA ALA A 104 -3.99 -6.70 -3.23
C ALA A 104 -3.35 -8.03 -3.69
N LEU A 105 -2.03 -8.07 -3.86
CA LEU A 105 -1.30 -9.28 -4.24
C LEU A 105 -1.23 -10.31 -3.10
N GLU A 106 -1.18 -9.86 -1.84
CA GLU A 106 -1.27 -10.73 -0.67
C GLU A 106 -2.62 -11.45 -0.61
N TYR A 107 -3.72 -10.72 -0.82
CA TYR A 107 -5.06 -11.34 -0.91
C TYR A 107 -5.18 -12.30 -2.09
N ARG A 108 -4.54 -12.04 -3.23
CA ARG A 108 -4.55 -13.03 -4.34
C ARG A 108 -3.88 -14.35 -3.94
N ARG A 109 -2.86 -14.30 -3.09
CA ARG A 109 -2.09 -15.48 -2.67
C ARG A 109 -2.80 -16.27 -1.56
N ALA A 110 -3.49 -15.59 -0.65
CA ALA A 110 -4.17 -16.21 0.48
C ALA A 110 -5.39 -17.07 0.09
N TRP A 111 -5.94 -16.88 -1.11
CA TRP A 111 -7.16 -17.55 -1.57
C TRP A 111 -6.94 -18.52 -2.75
N VAL A 112 -5.68 -18.85 -3.06
CA VAL A 112 -5.29 -19.91 -4.01
C VAL A 112 -4.73 -21.09 -3.23
#